data_AF-A0A2V9KJG6-F1
#
_entry.id   AF-A0A2V9KJG6-F1
#
_cell.length_a   1.000
_cell.length_b   1.000
_cell.length_c   1.000
_cell.angle_alpha   90.00
_cell.angle_beta   90.00
_cell.angle_gamma   90.00
#
_symmetry.space_group_name_H-M   'P 1'
#
loop_
_entity.id
_entity.type
_entity.pdbx_description
1 polymer ?
#
loop_
_entity_poly.entity_id
_entity_poly.type
_entity_poly.pdbx_seq_one_letter_code
_entity_poly.pdbx_strand_id
1 'polypeptide(L)'
;MREVSMLGRGPARILLVSVFVVALAAPAADADSLVIVTSQAGQASNDSVQWSQLGADQAVLGASFSATSAGVRTVSLSLAGANSIVSVACPASPCSWQGASFAAGDSLIWASNSGNGGNGPITLAFSPGIAGAGAFVQSDEPGQFTAGIEAFNGATSLGFFTQTSDSEGHAIYIGLQDQTGANITSVKFSITSCGSSDATCVLADFALDTVYLDSVASLPIASYSPLSAYFGSEALAVKSSAKSVTLTNTGASTLNITSHTIAGANLGDFTETTTCGSTLGASSSCTFSLFFDPTATGPRKASLVVTDNAANSPQSIPLTGLGVAPTVSPGALTFTGQTVGTSSAPKTITLTNMGSVAMSLYEIAIQGTNAGDFSKTTTCGASLGASASCTVSVTFKPTATGTRTASVLFSDDGGASPQAVTLSGTGL
;
A
#
# COMPACT_ATOMS: atom_id res chain seq x y z
N MET A 1 54.72 58.29 34.67
CA MET A 1 55.60 57.42 33.87
C MET A 1 55.61 56.05 34.52
N ARG A 2 55.37 54.98 33.73
CA ARG A 2 55.77 53.55 33.85
C ARG A 2 56.03 53.02 35.27
N GLU A 3 55.49 51.90 35.74
CA GLU A 3 55.32 50.55 35.16
C GLU A 3 54.55 49.70 36.22
N VAL A 4 54.45 48.38 36.03
CA VAL A 4 53.89 47.32 36.92
C VAL A 4 52.46 46.88 36.52
N SER A 5 52.07 45.62 36.35
CA SER A 5 52.72 44.32 36.06
C SER A 5 51.57 43.29 35.97
N MET A 6 51.86 42.16 35.34
CA MET A 6 51.27 40.82 35.52
C MET A 6 50.04 40.40 34.70
N LEU A 7 50.30 39.30 34.00
CA LEU A 7 49.41 38.41 33.29
C LEU A 7 48.24 37.91 34.15
N GLY A 8 47.15 37.59 33.47
CA GLY A 8 46.42 36.36 33.75
C GLY A 8 44.90 36.51 33.85
N ARG A 9 44.19 36.18 32.77
CA ARG A 9 42.97 35.35 32.74
C ARG A 9 42.52 35.17 31.29
N GLY A 10 42.51 33.91 30.82
CA GLY A 10 42.12 33.56 29.46
C GLY A 10 40.63 33.83 29.19
N PRO A 11 40.22 33.95 27.91
CA PRO A 11 38.81 34.14 27.59
C PRO A 11 38.07 32.81 27.74
N ALA A 12 36.97 32.86 28.47
CA ALA A 12 35.98 31.80 28.54
C ALA A 12 35.45 31.51 27.12
N ARG A 13 35.59 30.26 26.65
CA ARG A 13 34.90 29.79 25.45
C ARG A 13 33.43 29.61 25.77
N ILE A 14 32.61 30.59 25.41
CA ILE A 14 31.16 30.43 25.31
C ILE A 14 30.90 29.55 24.09
N LEU A 15 30.48 28.31 24.32
CA LEU A 15 30.04 27.39 23.28
C LEU A 15 28.65 27.85 22.82
N LEU A 16 28.58 28.66 21.76
CA LEU A 16 27.30 28.87 21.05
C LEU A 16 26.93 27.55 20.37
N VAL A 17 25.94 26.86 20.93
CA VAL A 17 25.25 25.78 20.22
C VAL A 17 24.35 26.43 19.18
N SER A 18 24.87 26.56 17.96
CA SER A 18 24.08 26.94 16.80
C SER A 18 23.10 25.80 16.49
N VAL A 19 21.85 25.95 16.94
CA VAL A 19 20.74 25.11 16.50
C VAL A 19 20.51 25.45 15.02
N PHE A 20 21.04 24.62 14.12
CA PHE A 20 20.67 24.64 12.72
C PHE A 20 19.24 24.10 12.64
N VAL A 21 18.26 25.00 12.66
CA VAL A 21 16.93 24.69 12.15
C VAL A 21 17.09 24.51 10.65
N VAL A 22 17.16 23.26 10.20
CA VAL A 22 16.92 22.93 8.80
C VAL A 22 15.45 23.25 8.55
N ALA A 23 15.20 24.47 8.09
CA ALA A 23 13.95 24.76 7.41
C ALA A 23 13.93 23.82 6.21
N LEU A 24 13.12 22.76 6.28
CA LEU A 24 12.67 22.10 5.06
C LEU A 24 11.99 23.20 4.26
N ALA A 25 12.69 23.71 3.25
CA ALA A 25 12.02 24.36 2.16
C ALA A 25 11.00 23.33 1.66
N ALA A 26 9.72 23.68 1.77
CA ALA A 26 8.72 23.00 0.96
C ALA A 26 9.28 22.94 -0.47
N PRO A 27 9.18 21.79 -1.18
CA PRO A 27 9.54 21.80 -2.57
C PRO A 27 8.78 22.97 -3.20
N ALA A 28 9.50 23.89 -3.83
CA ALA A 28 8.87 24.86 -4.71
C ALA A 28 7.96 24.02 -5.60
N ALA A 29 6.65 24.28 -5.58
CA ALA A 29 5.73 23.60 -6.48
C ALA A 29 6.36 23.71 -7.87
N ASP A 30 6.79 22.59 -8.44
CA ASP A 30 7.32 22.57 -9.79
C ASP A 30 6.28 23.29 -10.64
N ALA A 31 6.71 24.37 -11.31
CA ALA A 31 5.83 25.11 -12.19
C ALA A 31 5.29 24.09 -13.19
N ASP A 32 3.99 23.85 -13.13
CA ASP A 32 3.38 22.87 -14.00
C ASP A 32 3.53 23.34 -15.46
N SER A 33 4.05 22.46 -16.32
CA SER A 33 4.28 22.77 -17.72
C SER A 33 3.03 22.49 -18.51
N LEU A 34 2.09 23.43 -18.47
CA LEU A 34 0.89 23.39 -19.30
C LEU A 34 1.18 23.75 -20.75
N VAL A 35 0.57 23.02 -21.68
CA VAL A 35 0.62 23.30 -23.12
C VAL A 35 -0.79 23.46 -23.69
N ILE A 36 -0.98 24.47 -24.53
CA ILE A 36 -2.23 24.68 -25.27
C ILE A 36 -2.42 23.61 -26.34
N VAL A 37 -3.65 23.12 -26.47
CA VAL A 37 -4.10 22.22 -27.53
C VAL A 37 -5.14 22.95 -28.36
N THR A 38 -4.91 23.05 -29.67
CA THR A 38 -5.75 23.82 -30.60
C THR A 38 -6.57 22.97 -31.57
N SER A 39 -6.56 21.65 -31.39
CA SER A 39 -7.36 20.71 -32.18
C SER A 39 -7.76 19.48 -31.36
N GLN A 40 -8.94 18.92 -31.64
CA GLN A 40 -9.43 17.71 -30.98
C GLN A 40 -8.45 16.53 -31.12
N ALA A 41 -7.90 16.31 -32.32
CA ALA A 41 -6.92 15.26 -32.55
C ALA A 41 -5.64 15.43 -31.71
N GLY A 42 -5.25 16.69 -31.46
CA GLY A 42 -4.10 17.01 -30.60
C GLY A 42 -4.34 16.78 -29.10
N GLN A 43 -5.60 16.68 -28.66
CA GLN A 43 -5.93 16.47 -27.24
C GLN A 43 -5.53 15.08 -26.74
N ALA A 44 -5.42 14.10 -27.65
CA ALA A 44 -5.16 12.70 -27.32
C ALA A 44 -6.07 12.16 -26.21
N SER A 45 -7.33 12.61 -26.17
CA SER A 45 -8.28 12.27 -25.12
C SER A 45 -8.60 10.77 -25.09
N ASN A 46 -8.82 10.27 -23.88
CA ASN A 46 -9.23 8.88 -23.62
C ASN A 46 -10.60 8.78 -22.96
N ASP A 47 -11.24 9.92 -22.70
CA ASP A 47 -12.56 10.03 -22.11
C ASP A 47 -13.27 11.28 -22.67
N SER A 48 -14.60 11.33 -22.55
CA SER A 48 -15.42 12.43 -23.05
C SER A 48 -16.70 12.61 -22.26
N VAL A 49 -17.17 13.85 -22.14
CA VAL A 49 -18.47 14.20 -21.57
C VAL A 49 -19.38 14.70 -22.68
N GLN A 50 -20.52 14.03 -22.86
CA GLN A 50 -21.58 14.42 -23.79
C GLN A 50 -22.77 15.00 -23.02
N TRP A 51 -23.47 15.96 -23.62
CA TRP A 51 -24.49 16.74 -22.93
C TRP A 51 -25.92 16.20 -23.04
N SER A 52 -26.15 15.22 -23.92
CA SER A 52 -27.45 14.56 -24.12
C SER A 52 -28.03 13.91 -22.84
N GLN A 53 -27.17 13.65 -21.85
CA GLN A 53 -27.56 13.13 -20.53
C GLN A 53 -28.26 14.16 -19.63
N LEU A 54 -28.16 15.45 -19.94
CA LEU A 54 -28.64 16.54 -19.07
C LEU A 54 -30.09 16.95 -19.34
N GLY A 55 -30.70 16.42 -20.40
CA GLY A 55 -32.09 16.68 -20.73
C GLY A 55 -32.34 16.73 -22.24
N ALA A 56 -33.59 17.01 -22.61
CA ALA A 56 -33.96 17.31 -23.99
C ALA A 56 -33.53 18.73 -24.40
N ASP A 57 -33.69 19.07 -25.68
CA ASP A 57 -33.51 20.44 -26.17
C ASP A 57 -34.32 21.45 -25.33
N GLN A 58 -33.73 22.61 -25.07
CA GLN A 58 -34.26 23.67 -24.19
C GLN A 58 -34.39 23.31 -22.70
N ALA A 59 -33.81 22.19 -22.24
CA ALA A 59 -33.79 21.86 -20.82
C ALA A 59 -32.97 22.92 -20.05
N VAL A 60 -33.61 23.57 -19.07
CA VAL A 60 -32.98 24.60 -18.23
C VAL A 60 -32.12 23.94 -17.14
N LEU A 61 -30.87 24.35 -17.07
CA LEU A 61 -29.87 23.87 -16.12
C LEU A 61 -29.76 24.84 -14.93
N GLY A 62 -29.60 24.27 -13.73
CA GLY A 62 -29.26 25.03 -12.53
C GLY A 62 -27.83 25.59 -12.60
N ALA A 63 -27.48 26.51 -11.69
CA ALA A 63 -26.13 27.10 -11.63
C ALA A 63 -25.02 26.07 -11.33
N SER A 64 -25.38 24.91 -10.78
CA SER A 64 -24.47 23.78 -10.62
C SER A 64 -25.21 22.46 -10.86
N PHE A 65 -24.55 21.54 -11.55
CA PHE A 65 -25.08 20.21 -11.86
C PHE A 65 -23.92 19.23 -12.09
N SER A 66 -24.23 17.95 -12.29
CA SER A 66 -23.23 16.92 -12.56
C SER A 66 -23.54 16.21 -13.87
N ALA A 67 -22.48 15.90 -14.62
CA ALA A 67 -22.51 15.02 -15.78
C ALA A 67 -21.60 13.81 -15.52
N THR A 68 -21.81 12.73 -16.25
CA THR A 68 -20.96 11.53 -16.22
C THR A 68 -20.22 11.41 -17.54
N SER A 69 -18.92 11.19 -17.51
CA SER A 69 -18.13 10.92 -18.71
C SER A 69 -18.38 9.49 -19.24
N ALA A 70 -17.93 9.19 -20.45
CA ALA A 70 -17.94 7.84 -21.01
C ALA A 70 -17.14 6.85 -20.15
N GLY A 71 -16.06 7.32 -19.52
CA GLY A 71 -15.25 6.61 -18.52
C GLY A 71 -15.88 6.52 -17.13
N VAL A 72 -17.16 6.86 -16.97
CA VAL A 72 -17.94 6.78 -15.72
C VAL A 72 -17.43 7.75 -14.63
N ARG A 73 -16.69 8.80 -15.02
CA ARG A 73 -16.27 9.86 -14.10
C ARG A 73 -17.39 10.86 -13.90
N THR A 74 -17.70 11.17 -12.65
CA THR A 74 -18.54 12.32 -12.34
C THR A 74 -17.75 13.61 -12.58
N VAL A 75 -18.30 14.49 -13.39
CA VAL A 75 -17.81 15.84 -13.65
C VAL A 75 -18.82 16.81 -13.06
N SER A 76 -18.35 17.67 -12.15
CA SER A 76 -19.19 18.70 -11.55
C SER A 76 -19.06 19.97 -12.36
N LEU A 77 -20.18 20.52 -12.81
CA LEU A 77 -20.23 21.73 -13.62
C LEU A 77 -20.78 22.88 -12.79
N SER A 78 -20.14 24.04 -12.90
CA SER A 78 -20.59 25.30 -12.33
C SER A 78 -20.65 26.36 -13.41
N LEU A 79 -21.75 27.09 -13.44
CA LEU A 79 -22.00 28.20 -14.35
C LEU A 79 -21.93 29.51 -13.54
N ALA A 80 -21.75 30.66 -14.20
CA ALA A 80 -21.78 31.94 -13.49
C ALA A 80 -23.17 32.32 -12.98
N GLY A 81 -24.23 31.74 -13.55
CA GLY A 81 -25.62 31.96 -13.16
C GLY A 81 -26.52 30.76 -13.50
N ALA A 82 -27.70 30.71 -12.89
CA ALA A 82 -28.74 29.75 -13.29
C ALA A 82 -29.32 30.17 -14.67
N ASN A 83 -29.96 29.21 -15.37
CA ASN A 83 -30.66 29.39 -16.65
C ASN A 83 -29.87 29.12 -17.95
N SER A 84 -28.68 28.51 -17.88
CA SER A 84 -28.11 27.89 -19.08
C SER A 84 -29.01 26.75 -19.57
N ILE A 85 -28.88 26.37 -20.84
CA ILE A 85 -29.75 25.35 -21.43
C ILE A 85 -28.94 24.25 -22.09
N VAL A 86 -29.53 23.06 -22.16
CA VAL A 86 -29.16 22.07 -23.18
C VAL A 86 -29.79 22.53 -24.50
N SER A 87 -28.97 22.68 -25.53
CA SER A 87 -29.42 23.09 -26.87
C SER A 87 -29.00 22.05 -27.89
N VAL A 88 -29.88 21.72 -28.83
CA VAL A 88 -29.51 20.89 -29.98
C VAL A 88 -28.96 21.77 -31.10
N ALA A 89 -27.75 21.48 -31.56
CA ALA A 89 -27.13 22.15 -32.70
C ALA A 89 -28.01 22.02 -33.95
N CYS A 90 -28.48 23.15 -34.48
CA CYS A 90 -29.25 23.25 -35.73
C CYS A 90 -30.36 22.17 -35.90
N PRO A 91 -31.51 22.28 -35.21
CA PRO A 91 -32.59 21.29 -35.34
C PRO A 91 -33.27 21.29 -36.73
N ALA A 92 -33.01 22.30 -37.58
CA ALA A 92 -33.54 22.42 -38.95
C ALA A 92 -32.41 22.56 -39.99
N SER A 93 -32.61 21.97 -41.18
CA SER A 93 -31.65 21.96 -42.30
C SER A 93 -32.00 23.01 -43.37
N PRO A 94 -31.01 23.70 -44.00
CA PRO A 94 -29.55 23.58 -43.78
C PRO A 94 -29.06 24.38 -42.56
N CYS A 95 -28.05 23.85 -41.86
CA CYS A 95 -27.47 24.47 -40.66
C CYS A 95 -26.75 25.79 -40.98
N SER A 96 -26.97 26.81 -40.15
CA SER A 96 -26.33 28.12 -40.26
C SER A 96 -24.88 28.13 -39.80
N TRP A 97 -24.48 27.17 -38.96
CA TRP A 97 -23.08 26.99 -38.57
C TRP A 97 -22.38 26.13 -39.62
N GLN A 98 -21.55 26.77 -40.43
CA GLN A 98 -20.65 26.07 -41.36
C GLN A 98 -19.32 25.85 -40.64
N GLY A 99 -18.78 24.63 -40.63
CA GLY A 99 -17.54 24.33 -39.91
C GLY A 99 -17.46 22.87 -39.46
N ALA A 100 -16.25 22.38 -39.17
CA ALA A 100 -15.96 20.94 -38.99
C ALA A 100 -16.32 20.36 -37.59
N SER A 101 -17.10 21.06 -36.77
CA SER A 101 -16.97 20.90 -35.31
C SER A 101 -18.25 21.02 -34.47
N PHE A 102 -19.36 21.41 -35.08
CA PHE A 102 -20.69 21.39 -34.48
C PHE A 102 -21.62 20.74 -35.50
N ALA A 103 -21.87 19.45 -35.36
CA ALA A 103 -22.70 18.72 -36.30
C ALA A 103 -24.18 18.93 -35.98
N ALA A 104 -25.02 18.92 -37.02
CA ALA A 104 -26.47 18.98 -36.82
C ALA A 104 -26.94 17.81 -35.96
N GLY A 105 -27.65 18.11 -34.87
CA GLY A 105 -28.13 17.12 -33.90
C GLY A 105 -27.25 16.94 -32.65
N ASP A 106 -26.08 17.57 -32.58
CA ASP A 106 -25.25 17.51 -31.37
C ASP A 106 -25.97 18.18 -30.19
N SER A 107 -25.91 17.56 -29.01
CA SER A 107 -26.40 18.18 -27.77
C SER A 107 -25.28 19.02 -27.17
N LEU A 108 -25.53 20.30 -26.97
CA LEU A 108 -24.60 21.32 -26.50
C LEU A 108 -25.03 21.82 -25.14
N ILE A 109 -24.07 22.24 -24.31
CA ILE A 109 -24.38 23.17 -23.22
C ILE A 109 -24.21 24.57 -23.76
N TRP A 110 -25.28 25.36 -23.64
CA TRP A 110 -25.29 26.75 -24.02
C TRP A 110 -25.41 27.63 -22.77
N ALA A 111 -24.42 28.50 -22.55
CA ALA A 111 -24.56 29.57 -21.58
C ALA A 111 -25.55 30.60 -22.17
N SER A 112 -26.84 30.55 -21.80
CA SER A 112 -27.92 31.34 -22.45
C SER A 112 -28.73 32.22 -21.50
N ASN A 113 -29.52 33.09 -22.14
CA ASN A 113 -30.14 34.34 -21.73
C ASN A 113 -31.67 34.36 -21.95
N SER A 114 -32.41 34.94 -20.99
CA SER A 114 -33.57 35.79 -21.31
C SER A 114 -33.57 37.04 -20.41
N GLY A 115 -33.11 38.17 -20.96
CA GLY A 115 -33.08 39.49 -20.34
C GLY A 115 -31.83 39.82 -19.51
N ASN A 116 -30.78 40.33 -20.17
CA ASN A 116 -29.67 41.16 -19.64
C ASN A 116 -28.47 40.48 -18.93
N GLY A 117 -27.51 39.99 -19.70
CA GLY A 117 -26.10 39.81 -19.28
C GLY A 117 -25.68 38.34 -19.22
N GLY A 118 -24.85 37.92 -20.16
CA GLY A 118 -24.44 36.52 -20.26
C GLY A 118 -23.58 36.05 -19.09
N ASN A 119 -23.60 34.73 -18.88
CA ASN A 119 -23.13 34.08 -17.66
C ASN A 119 -22.01 33.06 -17.94
N GLY A 120 -21.20 33.29 -18.98
CA GLY A 120 -19.85 32.74 -18.98
C GLY A 120 -19.11 33.20 -17.72
N PRO A 121 -18.20 32.41 -17.13
CA PRO A 121 -17.60 31.17 -17.63
C PRO A 121 -18.36 29.88 -17.29
N ILE A 122 -18.01 28.79 -17.99
CA ILE A 122 -18.38 27.42 -17.62
C ILE A 122 -17.17 26.76 -16.95
N THR A 123 -17.33 26.33 -15.70
CA THR A 123 -16.29 25.63 -14.94
C THR A 123 -16.63 24.16 -14.80
N LEU A 124 -15.67 23.29 -15.12
CA LEU A 124 -15.77 21.84 -14.95
C LEU A 124 -14.76 21.42 -13.89
N ALA A 125 -15.21 20.71 -12.86
CA ALA A 125 -14.39 20.19 -11.78
C ALA A 125 -14.35 18.66 -11.82
N PHE A 126 -13.17 18.13 -11.51
CA PHE A 126 -12.81 16.72 -11.64
C PHE A 126 -12.28 16.19 -10.31
N SER A 127 -12.73 14.99 -9.94
CA SER A 127 -12.15 14.22 -8.84
C SER A 127 -12.12 12.74 -9.23
N PRO A 128 -10.94 12.09 -9.31
CA PRO A 128 -9.58 12.66 -9.17
C PRO A 128 -9.23 13.67 -10.29
N GLY A 129 -8.10 14.39 -10.18
CA GLY A 129 -7.63 15.29 -11.23
C GLY A 129 -7.37 14.60 -12.58
N ILE A 130 -7.28 15.40 -13.65
CA ILE A 130 -7.02 14.95 -15.03
C ILE A 130 -5.71 15.56 -15.55
N ALA A 131 -5.17 15.02 -16.64
CA ALA A 131 -3.98 15.53 -17.31
C ALA A 131 -4.30 16.51 -18.45
N GLY A 132 -5.56 16.59 -18.89
CA GLY A 132 -5.93 17.58 -19.89
C GLY A 132 -7.43 17.62 -20.16
N ALA A 133 -7.89 18.77 -20.64
CA ALA A 133 -9.25 18.94 -21.12
C ALA A 133 -9.32 19.92 -22.29
N GLY A 134 -10.27 19.72 -23.18
CA GLY A 134 -10.59 20.66 -24.25
C GLY A 134 -11.98 20.43 -24.83
N ALA A 135 -12.47 21.42 -25.56
CA ALA A 135 -13.78 21.40 -26.19
C ALA A 135 -13.81 22.29 -27.42
N PHE A 136 -14.79 22.06 -28.29
CA PHE A 136 -15.17 23.04 -29.28
C PHE A 136 -16.02 24.13 -28.64
N VAL A 137 -15.69 25.38 -28.95
CA VAL A 137 -16.34 26.59 -28.45
C VAL A 137 -16.92 27.36 -29.64
N GLN A 138 -18.18 27.78 -29.52
CA GLN A 138 -18.84 28.65 -30.49
C GLN A 138 -19.49 29.82 -29.75
N SER A 139 -19.14 31.04 -30.16
CA SER A 139 -19.81 32.27 -29.71
C SER A 139 -21.11 32.48 -30.48
N ASP A 140 -22.09 33.10 -29.85
CA ASP A 140 -23.34 33.51 -30.50
C ASP A 140 -23.26 34.87 -31.21
N GLU A 141 -22.32 35.70 -30.77
CA GLU A 141 -21.99 36.98 -31.39
C GLU A 141 -21.45 36.81 -32.83
N PRO A 142 -21.85 37.70 -33.77
CA PRO A 142 -21.38 37.64 -35.14
C PRO A 142 -19.91 38.09 -35.27
N GLY A 143 -19.16 37.35 -36.10
CA GLY A 143 -17.77 37.66 -36.43
C GLY A 143 -16.74 36.99 -35.52
N GLN A 144 -15.47 37.38 -35.68
CA GLN A 144 -14.35 36.78 -34.95
C GLN A 144 -14.53 36.88 -33.43
N PHE A 145 -14.16 35.83 -32.69
CA PHE A 145 -14.15 35.78 -31.23
C PHE A 145 -12.88 35.13 -30.72
N THR A 146 -12.54 35.36 -29.45
CA THR A 146 -11.43 34.70 -28.75
C THR A 146 -11.94 33.97 -27.53
N ALA A 147 -11.83 32.64 -27.52
CA ALA A 147 -12.10 31.83 -26.35
C ALA A 147 -10.86 31.71 -25.45
N GLY A 148 -11.08 31.45 -24.18
CA GLY A 148 -10.05 31.19 -23.18
C GLY A 148 -10.35 29.92 -22.38
N ILE A 149 -9.29 29.23 -21.98
CA ILE A 149 -9.32 28.09 -21.07
C ILE A 149 -8.31 28.32 -19.93
N GLU A 150 -8.77 28.21 -18.69
CA GLU A 150 -7.93 28.29 -17.49
C GLU A 150 -7.97 26.96 -16.74
N ALA A 151 -6.82 26.44 -16.31
CA ALA A 151 -6.72 25.22 -15.49
C ALA A 151 -6.36 25.54 -14.04
N PHE A 152 -6.88 24.73 -13.10
CA PHE A 152 -6.63 24.88 -11.68
C PHE A 152 -6.31 23.56 -10.97
N ASN A 153 -5.44 23.63 -9.98
CA ASN A 153 -5.25 22.62 -8.94
C ASN A 153 -5.76 23.17 -7.59
N GLY A 154 -6.92 22.71 -7.14
CA GLY A 154 -7.68 23.33 -6.08
C GLY A 154 -8.05 24.78 -6.43
N ALA A 155 -7.57 25.72 -5.62
CA ALA A 155 -7.76 27.15 -5.84
C ALA A 155 -6.61 27.82 -6.64
N THR A 156 -5.55 27.07 -6.95
CA THR A 156 -4.35 27.60 -7.61
C THR A 156 -4.52 27.54 -9.12
N SER A 157 -4.45 28.70 -9.79
CA SER A 157 -4.39 28.77 -11.26
C SER A 157 -3.05 28.21 -11.74
N LEU A 158 -3.12 27.24 -12.65
CA LEU A 158 -1.96 26.60 -13.28
C LEU A 158 -1.55 27.33 -14.56
N GLY A 159 -2.52 27.93 -15.26
CA GLY A 159 -2.26 28.67 -16.49
C GLY A 159 -3.55 29.00 -17.25
N PHE A 160 -3.44 30.02 -18.09
CA PHE A 160 -4.53 30.51 -18.93
C PHE A 160 -4.07 30.62 -20.38
N PHE A 161 -4.86 30.07 -21.29
CA PHE A 161 -4.60 30.09 -22.72
C PHE A 161 -5.79 30.65 -23.47
N THR A 162 -5.52 31.25 -24.63
CA THR A 162 -6.55 31.78 -25.52
C THR A 162 -6.36 31.28 -26.94
N GLN A 163 -7.46 31.26 -27.69
CA GLN A 163 -7.46 30.97 -29.11
C GLN A 163 -8.53 31.82 -29.80
N THR A 164 -8.19 32.37 -30.95
CA THR A 164 -9.05 33.26 -31.73
C THR A 164 -9.58 32.51 -32.95
N SER A 165 -10.88 32.67 -33.24
CA SER A 165 -11.52 32.15 -34.44
C SER A 165 -11.11 32.91 -35.69
N ASP A 166 -11.59 32.48 -36.85
CA ASP A 166 -11.42 33.23 -38.08
C ASP A 166 -12.33 34.47 -38.13
N SER A 167 -12.22 35.26 -39.20
CA SER A 167 -13.00 36.48 -39.41
C SER A 167 -14.51 36.23 -39.44
N GLU A 168 -14.89 35.04 -39.88
CA GLU A 168 -16.26 34.58 -40.04
C GLU A 168 -16.88 34.13 -38.72
N GLY A 169 -16.08 33.90 -37.68
CA GLY A 169 -16.54 33.49 -36.36
C GLY A 169 -16.85 31.99 -36.26
N HIS A 170 -16.16 31.15 -37.03
CA HIS A 170 -16.34 29.71 -36.94
C HIS A 170 -15.83 29.14 -35.61
N ALA A 171 -16.41 28.01 -35.21
CA ALA A 171 -16.05 27.27 -34.02
C ALA A 171 -14.56 26.94 -33.95
N ILE A 172 -14.01 26.99 -32.73
CA ILE A 172 -12.60 26.67 -32.47
C ILE A 172 -12.47 25.59 -31.41
N TYR A 173 -11.42 24.79 -31.52
CA TYR A 173 -11.05 23.83 -30.47
C TYR A 173 -10.01 24.43 -29.56
N ILE A 174 -10.37 24.65 -28.30
CA ILE A 174 -9.42 25.07 -27.27
C ILE A 174 -9.32 24.01 -26.17
N GLY A 175 -8.10 23.64 -25.83
CA GLY A 175 -7.78 22.70 -24.78
C GLY A 175 -6.41 22.96 -24.19
N LEU A 176 -6.08 22.19 -23.17
CA LEU A 176 -4.78 22.19 -22.52
C LEU A 176 -4.38 20.79 -22.08
N GLN A 177 -3.08 20.59 -21.91
CA GLN A 177 -2.45 19.40 -21.33
C GLN A 177 -1.42 19.81 -20.28
N ASP A 178 -1.45 19.13 -19.14
CA ASP A 178 -0.43 19.08 -18.10
C ASP A 178 0.62 18.03 -18.52
N GLN A 179 1.87 18.48 -18.72
CA GLN A 179 2.98 17.60 -19.08
C GLN A 179 3.69 16.99 -17.87
N THR A 180 3.32 17.37 -16.65
CA THR A 180 3.94 16.94 -15.40
C THR A 180 3.12 15.90 -14.64
N GLY A 181 1.83 15.77 -14.93
CA GLY A 181 0.97 14.74 -14.34
C GLY A 181 -0.52 15.00 -14.55
N ALA A 182 -1.35 14.48 -13.65
CA ALA A 182 -2.79 14.77 -13.64
C ALA A 182 -3.16 15.55 -12.39
N ASN A 183 -2.83 16.83 -12.39
CA ASN A 183 -3.10 17.71 -11.25
C ASN A 183 -4.26 18.69 -11.52
N ILE A 184 -4.84 18.68 -12.73
CA ILE A 184 -5.93 19.58 -13.12
C ILE A 184 -7.21 19.10 -12.43
N THR A 185 -7.61 19.82 -11.39
CA THR A 185 -8.84 19.57 -10.63
C THR A 185 -10.03 20.34 -11.18
N SER A 186 -9.81 21.41 -11.94
CA SER A 186 -10.86 22.08 -12.70
C SER A 186 -10.33 22.83 -13.92
N VAL A 187 -11.19 23.00 -14.92
CA VAL A 187 -10.97 23.91 -16.06
C VAL A 187 -12.13 24.88 -16.21
N LYS A 188 -11.83 26.08 -16.67
CA LYS A 188 -12.79 27.16 -16.86
C LYS A 188 -12.73 27.66 -18.30
N PHE A 189 -13.84 27.52 -19.03
CA PHE A 189 -14.02 28.05 -20.38
C PHE A 189 -14.72 29.41 -20.35
N SER A 190 -14.26 30.34 -21.19
CA SER A 190 -14.83 31.70 -21.29
C SER A 190 -14.62 32.32 -22.66
N ILE A 191 -15.42 33.32 -23.02
CA ILE A 191 -15.11 34.25 -24.11
C ILE A 191 -14.33 35.44 -23.53
N THR A 192 -13.27 35.85 -24.23
CA THR A 192 -12.30 36.86 -23.76
C THR A 192 -12.32 38.12 -24.61
N SER A 193 -12.68 38.01 -25.89
CA SER A 193 -12.88 39.14 -26.79
C SER A 193 -13.74 38.72 -27.98
N CYS A 194 -14.35 39.71 -28.65
CA CYS A 194 -15.09 39.53 -29.89
C CYS A 194 -14.83 40.69 -30.85
N GLY A 195 -15.12 40.49 -32.13
CA GLY A 195 -14.85 41.41 -33.23
C GLY A 195 -15.85 42.56 -33.35
N SER A 196 -16.96 42.51 -32.61
CA SER A 196 -17.83 43.69 -32.41
C SER A 196 -17.06 44.74 -31.59
N SER A 197 -17.27 46.02 -31.85
CA SER A 197 -16.78 47.11 -31.00
C SER A 197 -17.48 47.16 -29.63
N ASP A 198 -18.05 46.04 -29.16
CA ASP A 198 -18.81 45.92 -27.94
C ASP A 198 -17.92 45.47 -26.78
N ALA A 199 -17.72 46.39 -25.83
CA ALA A 199 -16.92 46.14 -24.62
C ALA A 199 -17.57 45.15 -23.64
N THR A 200 -18.82 44.71 -23.89
CA THR A 200 -19.53 43.74 -23.04
C THR A 200 -19.35 42.29 -23.48
N CYS A 201 -18.58 42.01 -24.55
CA CYS A 201 -18.46 40.67 -25.12
C CYS A 201 -17.74 39.62 -24.26
N VAL A 202 -17.07 40.04 -23.17
CA VAL A 202 -16.58 39.10 -22.13
C VAL A 202 -17.73 38.40 -21.38
N LEU A 203 -18.97 38.88 -21.55
CA LEU A 203 -20.21 38.29 -21.10
C LEU A 203 -20.99 37.63 -22.25
N ALA A 204 -20.36 37.35 -23.40
CA ALA A 204 -21.04 36.72 -24.52
C ALA A 204 -21.51 35.31 -24.17
N ASP A 205 -22.65 34.95 -24.73
CA ASP A 205 -23.21 33.62 -24.65
C ASP A 205 -22.38 32.70 -25.57
N PHE A 206 -22.07 31.49 -25.10
CA PHE A 206 -21.31 30.55 -25.89
C PHE A 206 -21.74 29.11 -25.63
N ALA A 207 -21.52 28.29 -26.65
CA ALA A 207 -21.73 26.85 -26.60
C ALA A 207 -20.42 26.13 -26.29
N LEU A 208 -20.54 25.09 -25.49
CA LEU A 208 -19.58 23.99 -25.47
C LEU A 208 -20.22 22.76 -26.10
N ASP A 209 -19.53 22.18 -27.08
CA ASP A 209 -19.79 20.81 -27.50
C ASP A 209 -19.10 19.82 -26.52
N THR A 210 -19.07 18.53 -26.88
CA THR A 210 -18.38 17.44 -26.21
C THR A 210 -17.05 17.92 -25.60
N VAL A 211 -16.93 17.70 -24.29
CA VAL A 211 -15.67 17.95 -23.58
C VAL A 211 -14.83 16.69 -23.65
N TYR A 212 -13.63 16.81 -24.19
CA TYR A 212 -12.66 15.74 -24.31
C TYR A 212 -11.69 15.81 -23.13
N LEU A 213 -11.53 14.69 -22.43
CA LEU A 213 -10.70 14.58 -21.24
C LEU A 213 -9.53 13.64 -21.52
N ASP A 214 -8.34 14.06 -21.10
CA ASP A 214 -7.20 13.16 -20.91
C ASP A 214 -7.13 12.79 -19.43
N SER A 215 -7.79 11.68 -19.11
CA SER A 215 -7.81 11.16 -17.75
C SER A 215 -6.62 10.22 -17.56
N VAL A 216 -5.76 10.46 -16.57
CA VAL A 216 -4.78 9.41 -16.24
C VAL A 216 -5.50 8.24 -15.60
N ALA A 217 -5.17 7.03 -16.03
CA ALA A 217 -5.62 5.82 -15.36
C ALA A 217 -5.11 5.86 -13.92
N SER A 218 -6.00 6.03 -12.94
CA SER A 218 -5.60 5.88 -11.54
C SER A 218 -5.25 4.41 -11.32
N LEU A 219 -4.09 4.12 -10.74
CA LEU A 219 -3.66 2.75 -10.46
C LEU A 219 -3.97 2.40 -8.99
N PRO A 220 -4.24 1.13 -8.69
CA PRO A 220 -4.29 0.69 -7.31
C PRO A 220 -2.88 0.71 -6.70
N ILE A 221 -2.80 0.96 -5.40
CA ILE A 221 -1.53 0.95 -4.65
C ILE A 221 -1.68 -0.06 -3.52
N ALA A 222 -0.98 -1.18 -3.62
CA ALA A 222 -0.98 -2.22 -2.59
C ALA A 222 0.08 -1.94 -1.52
N SER A 223 -0.36 -1.75 -0.29
CA SER A 223 0.49 -1.53 0.88
C SER A 223 0.27 -2.61 1.93
N TYR A 224 1.37 -3.13 2.51
CA TYR A 224 1.33 -4.21 3.50
C TYR A 224 1.87 -3.74 4.84
N SER A 225 1.24 -4.18 5.94
CA SER A 225 1.74 -3.95 7.29
C SER A 225 1.41 -5.11 8.22
N PRO A 226 2.40 -5.67 8.94
CA PRO A 226 3.84 -5.43 8.80
C PRO A 226 4.41 -5.97 7.47
N LEU A 227 5.63 -5.56 7.12
CA LEU A 227 6.34 -6.01 5.90
C LEU A 227 7.03 -7.38 6.04
N SER A 228 6.91 -8.04 7.19
CA SER A 228 7.44 -9.38 7.45
C SER A 228 6.71 -10.04 8.61
N ALA A 229 6.76 -11.37 8.68
CA ALA A 229 6.27 -12.13 9.82
C ALA A 229 7.38 -12.99 10.43
N TYR A 230 7.68 -12.72 11.71
CA TYR A 230 8.60 -13.53 12.51
C TYR A 230 7.84 -14.27 13.60
N PHE A 231 7.98 -15.59 13.61
CA PHE A 231 7.26 -16.48 14.52
C PHE A 231 8.04 -16.83 15.79
N GLY A 232 9.33 -16.50 15.86
CA GLY A 232 10.17 -16.92 16.98
C GLY A 232 10.52 -18.41 16.92
N SER A 233 10.75 -19.01 18.09
CA SER A 233 11.02 -20.44 18.24
C SER A 233 9.73 -21.21 18.48
N GLU A 234 9.45 -22.20 17.65
CA GLU A 234 8.28 -23.05 17.76
C GLU A 234 8.71 -24.52 17.79
N ALA A 235 8.08 -25.31 18.68
CA ALA A 235 8.38 -26.72 18.79
C ALA A 235 7.97 -27.46 17.50
N LEU A 236 8.67 -28.55 17.18
CA LEU A 236 8.35 -29.32 15.97
C LEU A 236 6.92 -29.88 16.03
N ALA A 237 6.22 -29.84 14.90
CA ALA A 237 4.84 -30.30 14.75
C ALA A 237 3.82 -29.61 15.67
N VAL A 238 4.16 -28.42 16.18
CA VAL A 238 3.27 -27.57 16.96
C VAL A 238 2.97 -26.31 16.16
N LYS A 239 1.70 -26.10 15.86
CA LYS A 239 1.24 -24.93 15.11
C LYS A 239 1.24 -23.68 15.99
N SER A 240 1.94 -22.64 15.54
CA SER A 240 2.02 -21.35 16.21
C SER A 240 0.67 -20.63 16.30
N SER A 241 0.60 -19.61 17.16
CA SER A 241 -0.43 -18.56 17.03
C SER A 241 -0.32 -17.82 15.69
N ALA A 242 -1.45 -17.29 15.21
CA ALA A 242 -1.50 -16.57 13.95
C ALA A 242 -0.74 -15.23 14.03
N LYS A 243 0.02 -14.90 12.98
CA LYS A 243 0.53 -13.55 12.73
C LYS A 243 -0.27 -12.93 11.59
N SER A 244 -0.78 -11.73 11.80
CA SER A 244 -1.59 -11.03 10.79
C SER A 244 -0.74 -10.05 9.98
N VAL A 245 -0.96 -10.04 8.68
CA VAL A 245 -0.48 -9.02 7.74
C VAL A 245 -1.69 -8.39 7.06
N THR A 246 -1.80 -7.07 7.13
CA THR A 246 -2.88 -6.32 6.51
C THR A 246 -2.44 -5.80 5.15
N LEU A 247 -3.24 -6.09 4.12
CA LEU A 247 -3.17 -5.46 2.80
C LEU A 247 -4.17 -4.31 2.75
N THR A 248 -3.69 -3.11 2.43
CA THR A 248 -4.51 -1.92 2.20
C THR A 248 -4.32 -1.44 0.77
N ASN A 249 -5.43 -1.20 0.06
CA ASN A 249 -5.38 -0.47 -1.20
C ASN A 249 -5.43 1.03 -0.92
N THR A 250 -4.30 1.72 -1.01
CA THR A 250 -4.20 3.18 -0.81
C THR A 250 -4.35 3.96 -2.11
N GLY A 251 -4.59 3.29 -3.23
CA GLY A 251 -4.85 3.91 -4.53
C GLY A 251 -6.34 4.25 -4.72
N ALA A 252 -6.63 4.99 -5.78
CA ALA A 252 -8.00 5.41 -6.13
C ALA A 252 -8.76 4.38 -7.00
N SER A 253 -8.04 3.42 -7.61
CA SER A 253 -8.64 2.32 -8.40
C SER A 253 -8.77 1.03 -7.60
N THR A 254 -9.66 0.15 -8.03
CA THR A 254 -9.81 -1.21 -7.50
C THR A 254 -8.55 -2.04 -7.71
N LEU A 255 -8.06 -2.67 -6.64
CA LEU A 255 -6.99 -3.66 -6.68
C LEU A 255 -7.59 -5.02 -7.02
N ASN A 256 -7.13 -5.65 -8.10
CA ASN A 256 -7.55 -6.98 -8.54
C ASN A 256 -6.49 -8.00 -8.13
N ILE A 257 -6.80 -8.83 -7.13
CA ILE A 257 -5.90 -9.85 -6.58
C ILE A 257 -6.07 -11.13 -7.41
N THR A 258 -5.02 -11.50 -8.12
CA THR A 258 -5.01 -12.68 -9.01
C THR A 258 -4.67 -13.96 -8.25
N SER A 259 -3.71 -13.89 -7.32
CA SER A 259 -3.32 -15.04 -6.50
C SER A 259 -2.61 -14.63 -5.21
N HIS A 260 -2.69 -15.48 -4.19
CA HIS A 260 -1.86 -15.46 -3.00
C HIS A 260 -1.36 -16.89 -2.74
N THR A 261 -0.06 -17.05 -2.50
CA THR A 261 0.56 -18.36 -2.25
C THR A 261 1.76 -18.24 -1.33
N ILE A 262 2.06 -19.31 -0.59
CA ILE A 262 3.33 -19.45 0.13
C ILE A 262 4.37 -20.08 -0.78
N ALA A 263 5.54 -19.44 -0.91
CA ALA A 263 6.66 -19.92 -1.73
C ALA A 263 7.98 -19.93 -0.96
N GLY A 264 8.97 -20.68 -1.46
CA GLY A 264 10.33 -20.71 -0.91
C GLY A 264 10.74 -22.07 -0.32
N ALA A 265 11.93 -22.11 0.29
CA ALA A 265 12.60 -23.35 0.68
C ALA A 265 11.85 -24.20 1.72
N ASN A 266 11.13 -23.55 2.64
CA ASN A 266 10.40 -24.21 3.72
C ASN A 266 8.89 -23.95 3.65
N LEU A 267 8.32 -23.82 2.45
CA LEU A 267 6.90 -23.49 2.27
C LEU A 267 5.95 -24.43 3.04
N GLY A 268 6.29 -25.70 3.19
CA GLY A 268 5.47 -26.68 3.92
C GLY A 268 5.37 -26.44 5.43
N ASP A 269 6.27 -25.63 5.99
CA ASP A 269 6.25 -25.26 7.41
C ASP A 269 5.34 -24.03 7.68
N PHE A 270 4.76 -23.42 6.64
CA PHE A 270 3.92 -22.23 6.77
C PHE A 270 2.56 -22.44 6.11
N THR A 271 1.51 -21.94 6.75
CA THR A 271 0.15 -21.95 6.20
C THR A 271 -0.49 -20.58 6.32
N GLU A 272 -1.45 -20.28 5.46
CA GLU A 272 -2.20 -19.03 5.51
C GLU A 272 -3.71 -19.22 5.39
N THR A 273 -4.44 -18.23 5.89
CA THR A 273 -5.86 -18.00 5.60
C THR A 273 -6.06 -16.50 5.37
N THR A 274 -7.04 -16.09 4.57
CA THR A 274 -7.23 -14.68 4.26
C THR A 274 -8.69 -14.25 4.29
N THR A 275 -8.92 -12.97 4.58
CA THR A 275 -10.21 -12.29 4.39
C THR A 275 -10.29 -11.54 3.05
N CYS A 276 -9.19 -11.53 2.28
CA CYS A 276 -9.13 -10.89 0.97
C CYS A 276 -9.96 -11.64 -0.07
N GLY A 277 -10.82 -10.93 -0.80
CA GLY A 277 -11.47 -11.44 -2.01
C GLY A 277 -10.57 -11.32 -3.24
N SER A 278 -11.14 -11.53 -4.44
CA SER A 278 -10.46 -11.30 -5.72
C SER A 278 -10.28 -9.80 -6.05
N THR A 279 -10.96 -8.92 -5.32
CA THR A 279 -10.88 -7.47 -5.51
C THR A 279 -10.89 -6.73 -4.17
N LEU A 280 -10.20 -5.60 -4.10
CA LEU A 280 -10.18 -4.71 -2.94
C LEU A 280 -10.38 -3.26 -3.42
N GLY A 281 -11.51 -2.66 -3.02
CA GLY A 281 -11.85 -1.28 -3.40
C GLY A 281 -10.86 -0.25 -2.87
N ALA A 282 -10.90 0.97 -3.42
CA ALA A 282 -10.09 2.08 -2.95
C ALA A 282 -10.26 2.30 -1.43
N SER A 283 -9.17 2.61 -0.74
CA SER A 283 -9.11 2.82 0.72
C SER A 283 -9.59 1.65 1.58
N SER A 284 -9.82 0.48 0.99
CA SER A 284 -10.24 -0.73 1.70
C SER A 284 -9.04 -1.55 2.14
N SER A 285 -9.25 -2.41 3.14
CA SER A 285 -8.22 -3.33 3.63
C SER A 285 -8.77 -4.73 3.85
N CYS A 286 -7.87 -5.71 3.79
CA CYS A 286 -8.11 -7.11 4.13
C CYS A 286 -6.86 -7.69 4.81
N THR A 287 -6.99 -8.89 5.37
CA THR A 287 -5.95 -9.48 6.23
C THR A 287 -5.60 -10.91 5.83
N PHE A 288 -4.30 -11.20 5.87
CA PHE A 288 -3.73 -12.54 5.81
C PHE A 288 -3.34 -12.97 7.23
N SER A 289 -3.82 -14.13 7.68
CA SER A 289 -3.42 -14.78 8.92
C SER A 289 -2.48 -15.93 8.60
N LEU A 290 -1.23 -15.78 9.05
CA LEU A 290 -0.11 -16.66 8.75
C LEU A 290 0.20 -17.52 9.98
N PHE A 291 0.56 -18.78 9.76
CA PHE A 291 0.91 -19.74 10.80
C PHE A 291 2.23 -20.43 10.47
N PHE A 292 2.93 -20.88 11.51
CA PHE A 292 4.18 -21.62 11.41
C PHE A 292 4.06 -22.96 12.16
N ASP A 293 4.39 -24.06 11.49
CA ASP A 293 4.37 -25.43 12.01
C ASP A 293 5.63 -26.15 11.51
N PRO A 294 6.78 -25.99 12.21
CA PRO A 294 8.05 -26.48 11.71
C PRO A 294 8.14 -28.00 11.74
N THR A 295 8.53 -28.59 10.62
CA THR A 295 8.74 -30.05 10.51
C THR A 295 10.16 -30.51 10.90
N ALA A 296 11.11 -29.58 11.05
CA ALA A 296 12.47 -29.90 11.46
C ALA A 296 13.18 -28.72 12.17
N THR A 297 14.24 -29.02 12.91
CA THR A 297 14.96 -28.01 13.71
C THR A 297 15.76 -27.02 12.86
N GLY A 298 16.02 -25.84 13.41
CA GLY A 298 16.81 -24.79 12.76
C GLY A 298 15.97 -23.75 12.01
N PRO A 299 16.62 -22.76 11.36
CA PRO A 299 15.94 -21.63 10.75
C PRO A 299 15.07 -22.08 9.57
N ARG A 300 13.81 -21.64 9.57
CA ARG A 300 12.82 -21.89 8.51
C ARG A 300 12.43 -20.59 7.84
N LYS A 301 12.44 -20.57 6.51
CA LYS A 301 12.16 -19.37 5.70
C LYS A 301 11.24 -19.69 4.53
N ALA A 302 10.24 -18.84 4.34
CA ALA A 302 9.35 -18.81 3.19
C ALA A 302 8.92 -17.37 2.89
N SER A 303 8.01 -17.16 1.95
CA SER A 303 7.38 -15.86 1.70
C SER A 303 5.92 -16.04 1.29
N LEU A 304 5.05 -15.16 1.77
CA LEU A 304 3.73 -14.96 1.18
C LEU A 304 3.90 -14.10 -0.07
N VAL A 305 3.55 -14.65 -1.23
CA VAL A 305 3.59 -13.97 -2.51
C VAL A 305 2.17 -13.65 -2.95
N VAL A 306 1.90 -12.36 -3.15
CA VAL A 306 0.62 -11.86 -3.65
C VAL A 306 0.83 -11.27 -5.03
N THR A 307 -0.05 -11.62 -5.97
CA THR A 307 -0.03 -11.10 -7.34
C THR A 307 -1.34 -10.38 -7.61
N ASP A 308 -1.24 -9.16 -8.10
CA ASP A 308 -2.31 -8.20 -8.32
C ASP A 308 -1.96 -7.23 -9.47
N ASN A 309 -2.80 -6.24 -9.72
CA ASN A 309 -2.60 -5.23 -10.77
C ASN A 309 -1.96 -3.92 -10.25
N ALA A 310 -1.37 -3.90 -9.04
CA ALA A 310 -0.61 -2.74 -8.58
C ALA A 310 0.77 -2.69 -9.25
N ALA A 311 1.37 -1.51 -9.33
CA ALA A 311 2.67 -1.33 -10.00
C ALA A 311 3.84 -2.08 -9.34
N ASN A 312 3.72 -2.41 -8.05
CA ASN A 312 4.72 -3.16 -7.28
C ASN A 312 4.48 -4.68 -7.28
N SER A 313 3.56 -5.19 -8.11
CA SER A 313 3.25 -6.62 -8.16
C SER A 313 4.30 -7.44 -8.91
N PRO A 314 4.59 -8.70 -8.49
CA PRO A 314 4.10 -9.35 -7.28
C PRO A 314 4.83 -8.86 -6.02
N GLN A 315 4.11 -8.74 -4.90
CA GLN A 315 4.69 -8.42 -3.60
C GLN A 315 5.03 -9.71 -2.84
N SER A 316 6.16 -9.70 -2.14
CA SER A 316 6.67 -10.86 -1.39
C SER A 316 6.95 -10.48 0.06
N ILE A 317 6.16 -11.04 0.98
CA ILE A 317 6.26 -10.80 2.42
C ILE A 317 7.06 -11.95 3.06
N PRO A 318 8.27 -11.72 3.56
CA PRO A 318 9.10 -12.77 4.13
C PRO A 318 8.53 -13.33 5.44
N LEU A 319 8.56 -14.66 5.54
CA LEU A 319 8.14 -15.45 6.68
C LEU A 319 9.37 -16.14 7.27
N THR A 320 9.56 -15.99 8.58
CA THR A 320 10.72 -16.57 9.27
C THR A 320 10.33 -17.16 10.62
N GLY A 321 10.94 -18.29 10.96
CA GLY A 321 10.76 -18.96 12.25
C GLY A 321 11.95 -19.88 12.56
N LEU A 322 12.02 -20.38 13.79
CA LEU A 322 13.01 -21.35 14.23
C LEU A 322 12.30 -22.61 14.73
N GLY A 323 12.49 -23.73 14.05
CA GLY A 323 12.05 -25.03 14.57
C GLY A 323 12.98 -25.47 15.71
N VAL A 324 12.41 -25.86 16.84
CA VAL A 324 13.18 -26.31 18.01
C VAL A 324 12.66 -27.65 18.56
N ALA A 325 13.55 -28.35 19.25
CA ALA A 325 13.26 -29.61 19.95
C ALA A 325 13.81 -29.51 21.38
N PRO A 326 13.26 -30.27 22.35
CA PRO A 326 13.86 -30.38 23.67
C PRO A 326 15.31 -30.85 23.60
N THR A 327 16.13 -30.37 24.52
CA THR A 327 17.56 -30.72 24.57
C THR A 327 17.92 -31.31 25.93
N VAL A 328 18.81 -32.29 25.93
CA VAL A 328 19.39 -32.90 27.13
C VAL A 328 20.88 -32.57 27.23
N SER A 329 21.34 -32.22 28.43
CA SER A 329 22.76 -31.93 28.68
C SER A 329 23.18 -32.37 30.08
N PRO A 330 24.30 -33.10 30.24
CA PRO A 330 25.17 -33.61 29.17
C PRO A 330 24.52 -34.78 28.41
N GLY A 331 24.94 -35.02 27.17
CA GLY A 331 24.47 -36.16 26.34
C GLY A 331 25.04 -37.52 26.76
N ALA A 332 25.99 -37.54 27.70
CA ALA A 332 26.53 -38.76 28.28
C ALA A 332 26.94 -38.55 29.75
N LEU A 333 26.78 -39.58 30.56
CA LEU A 333 27.32 -39.65 31.92
C LEU A 333 28.29 -40.83 32.06
N THR A 334 29.53 -40.53 32.44
CA THR A 334 30.53 -41.53 32.78
C THR A 334 30.78 -41.54 34.28
N PHE A 335 30.61 -42.68 34.93
CA PHE A 335 30.91 -42.89 36.34
C PHE A 335 32.31 -43.47 36.49
N THR A 336 33.03 -43.03 37.51
CA THR A 336 34.33 -43.61 37.87
C THR A 336 34.15 -45.05 38.36
N GLY A 337 35.27 -45.79 38.47
CA GLY A 337 35.23 -47.16 39.00
C GLY A 337 34.53 -47.22 40.36
N GLN A 338 33.54 -48.10 40.47
CA GLN A 338 32.70 -48.25 41.66
C GLN A 338 32.74 -49.70 42.11
N THR A 339 33.04 -49.94 43.39
CA THR A 339 33.05 -51.30 43.96
C THR A 339 31.67 -51.93 43.82
N VAL A 340 31.61 -53.19 43.40
CA VAL A 340 30.35 -53.94 43.26
C VAL A 340 29.51 -53.84 44.53
N GLY A 341 28.23 -53.52 44.36
CA GLY A 341 27.25 -53.38 45.45
C GLY A 341 27.26 -52.03 46.18
N THR A 342 28.12 -51.08 45.81
CA THR A 342 28.17 -49.73 46.41
C THR A 342 27.70 -48.65 45.43
N SER A 343 27.09 -47.57 45.94
CA SER A 343 26.55 -46.49 45.12
C SER A 343 27.57 -45.37 44.92
N SER A 344 27.61 -44.82 43.71
CA SER A 344 28.38 -43.61 43.38
C SER A 344 27.74 -42.34 43.95
N ALA A 345 28.45 -41.22 43.86
CA ALA A 345 27.80 -39.90 43.90
C ALA A 345 26.86 -39.75 42.69
N PRO A 346 25.73 -39.03 42.82
CA PRO A 346 24.82 -38.79 41.72
C PRO A 346 25.44 -37.84 40.68
N LYS A 347 25.11 -38.06 39.41
CA LYS A 347 25.41 -37.14 38.31
C LYS A 347 24.11 -36.64 37.68
N THR A 348 24.09 -35.37 37.29
CA THR A 348 22.86 -34.71 36.84
C THR A 348 22.81 -34.56 35.32
N ILE A 349 21.63 -34.80 34.77
CA ILE A 349 21.21 -34.46 33.40
C ILE A 349 20.15 -33.37 33.51
N THR A 350 20.26 -32.35 32.67
CA THR A 350 19.25 -31.29 32.52
C THR A 350 18.50 -31.51 31.21
N LEU A 351 17.17 -31.61 31.30
CA LEU A 351 16.26 -31.53 30.15
C LEU A 351 15.76 -30.09 30.06
N THR A 352 15.83 -29.50 28.88
CA THR A 352 15.36 -28.13 28.61
C THR A 352 14.32 -28.15 27.49
N ASN A 353 13.16 -27.54 27.75
CA ASN A 353 12.18 -27.23 26.73
C ASN A 353 12.63 -26.00 25.93
N MET A 354 12.98 -26.16 24.66
CA MET A 354 13.42 -25.05 23.81
C MET A 354 12.26 -24.29 23.15
N GLY A 355 11.03 -24.80 23.26
CA GLY A 355 9.82 -24.24 22.64
C GLY A 355 9.23 -23.05 23.39
N SER A 356 8.29 -22.38 22.71
CA SER A 356 7.48 -21.25 23.20
C SER A 356 6.27 -21.68 24.04
N VAL A 357 5.94 -22.97 24.06
CA VAL A 357 4.79 -23.57 24.76
C VAL A 357 5.28 -24.68 25.69
N ALA A 358 4.49 -25.01 26.71
CA ALA A 358 4.76 -26.14 27.59
C ALA A 358 4.72 -27.47 26.81
N MET A 359 5.68 -28.37 27.10
CA MET A 359 5.71 -29.74 26.56
C MET A 359 5.14 -30.70 27.59
N SER A 360 4.52 -31.79 27.14
CA SER A 360 4.10 -32.92 27.96
C SER A 360 5.22 -33.95 28.02
N LEU A 361 5.60 -34.35 29.24
CA LEU A 361 6.60 -35.39 29.46
C LEU A 361 5.89 -36.69 29.84
N TYR A 362 5.98 -37.68 28.97
CA TYR A 362 5.29 -38.96 29.12
C TYR A 362 6.05 -39.92 30.04
N GLU A 363 7.36 -40.08 29.81
CA GLU A 363 8.17 -41.01 30.58
C GLU A 363 9.65 -40.58 30.61
N ILE A 364 10.28 -40.76 31.77
CA ILE A 364 11.75 -40.85 31.85
C ILE A 364 12.08 -42.27 32.25
N ALA A 365 12.80 -43.03 31.41
CA ALA A 365 13.14 -44.43 31.63
C ALA A 365 14.67 -44.63 31.63
N ILE A 366 15.17 -45.65 32.36
CA ILE A 366 16.54 -46.15 32.16
C ILE A 366 16.40 -47.47 31.42
N GLN A 367 17.01 -47.59 30.25
CA GLN A 367 16.96 -48.79 29.41
C GLN A 367 18.37 -49.23 28.98
N GLY A 368 18.48 -50.44 28.44
CA GLY A 368 19.72 -51.03 27.96
C GLY A 368 20.22 -52.21 28.80
N THR A 369 21.36 -52.78 28.39
CA THR A 369 21.87 -54.07 28.87
C THR A 369 22.05 -54.14 30.39
N ASN A 370 22.52 -53.06 31.02
CA ASN A 370 22.79 -53.02 32.46
C ASN A 370 21.91 -51.98 33.18
N ALA A 371 20.68 -51.76 32.73
CA ALA A 371 19.80 -50.72 33.29
C ALA A 371 19.61 -50.82 34.82
N GLY A 372 19.57 -52.05 35.36
CA GLY A 372 19.44 -52.30 36.80
C GLY A 372 20.62 -51.82 37.66
N ASP A 373 21.78 -51.56 37.06
CA ASP A 373 22.95 -50.99 37.75
C ASP A 373 22.84 -49.47 37.92
N PHE A 374 21.83 -48.82 37.33
CA PHE A 374 21.62 -47.39 37.41
C PHE A 374 20.25 -47.08 38.02
N SER A 375 20.20 -46.10 38.91
CA SER A 375 18.96 -45.57 39.47
C SER A 375 18.86 -44.08 39.22
N LYS A 376 17.64 -43.54 39.22
CA LYS A 376 17.42 -42.10 39.03
C LYS A 376 16.39 -41.52 40.00
N THR A 377 16.55 -40.23 40.27
CA THR A 377 15.52 -39.34 40.80
C THR A 377 15.35 -38.16 39.84
N THR A 378 14.19 -37.51 39.84
CA THR A 378 13.92 -36.40 38.92
C THR A 378 13.11 -35.29 39.57
N THR A 379 13.36 -34.05 39.12
CA THR A 379 12.54 -32.87 39.41
C THR A 379 11.53 -32.59 38.28
N CYS A 380 11.57 -33.36 37.19
CA CYS A 380 10.65 -33.22 36.07
C CYS A 380 9.25 -33.70 36.45
N GLY A 381 8.25 -32.86 36.20
CA GLY A 381 6.83 -33.23 36.29
C GLY A 381 6.32 -33.81 34.97
N ALA A 382 5.00 -34.06 34.89
CA ALA A 382 4.33 -34.49 33.67
C ALA A 382 4.28 -33.42 32.56
N SER A 383 4.64 -32.18 32.87
CA SER A 383 4.78 -31.10 31.90
C SER A 383 5.98 -30.21 32.26
N LEU A 384 6.64 -29.69 31.23
CA LEU A 384 7.76 -28.75 31.34
C LEU A 384 7.41 -27.46 30.58
N GLY A 385 7.29 -26.35 31.32
CA GLY A 385 6.91 -25.05 30.77
C GLY A 385 7.82 -24.56 29.64
N ALA A 386 7.35 -23.58 28.88
CA ALA A 386 8.13 -22.94 27.81
C ALA A 386 9.47 -22.42 28.33
N SER A 387 10.56 -22.67 27.61
CA SER A 387 11.93 -22.29 28.02
C SER A 387 12.38 -22.79 29.40
N ALA A 388 11.62 -23.69 30.04
CA ALA A 388 11.94 -24.21 31.36
C ALA A 388 12.87 -25.41 31.27
N SER A 389 13.51 -25.73 32.40
CA SER A 389 14.36 -26.91 32.53
C SER A 389 14.03 -27.68 33.80
N CYS A 390 14.29 -28.98 33.75
CA CYS A 390 14.22 -29.87 34.89
C CYS A 390 15.41 -30.83 34.87
N THR A 391 15.64 -31.53 35.98
CA THR A 391 16.84 -32.34 36.17
C THR A 391 16.53 -33.79 36.51
N VAL A 392 17.42 -34.67 36.08
CA VAL A 392 17.47 -36.10 36.42
C VAL A 392 18.82 -36.39 37.05
N SER A 393 18.81 -36.83 38.31
CA SER A 393 20.01 -37.26 39.02
C SER A 393 20.14 -38.77 38.91
N VAL A 394 21.25 -39.25 38.34
CA VAL A 394 21.52 -40.68 38.10
C VAL A 394 22.64 -41.16 39.02
N THR A 395 22.45 -42.31 39.64
CA THR A 395 23.43 -42.97 40.51
C THR A 395 23.80 -44.33 39.92
N PHE A 396 25.08 -44.70 39.99
CA PHE A 396 25.59 -45.99 39.52
C PHE A 396 25.91 -46.91 40.70
N LYS A 397 25.37 -48.13 40.68
CA LYS A 397 25.60 -49.20 41.65
C LYS A 397 25.79 -50.53 40.91
N PRO A 398 27.02 -50.87 40.49
CA PRO A 398 27.26 -52.07 39.70
C PRO A 398 26.94 -53.34 40.48
N THR A 399 26.25 -54.28 39.84
CA THR A 399 25.98 -55.62 40.38
C THR A 399 27.06 -56.65 40.06
N ALA A 400 27.95 -56.35 39.11
CA ALA A 400 29.11 -57.17 38.80
C ALA A 400 30.25 -56.32 38.18
N THR A 401 31.46 -56.90 38.13
CA THR A 401 32.67 -56.21 37.65
C THR A 401 32.66 -55.95 36.14
N GLY A 402 33.52 -55.07 35.66
CA GLY A 402 33.65 -54.72 34.23
C GLY A 402 32.75 -53.57 33.79
N THR A 403 32.75 -53.29 32.49
CA THR A 403 32.02 -52.15 31.91
C THR A 403 30.51 -52.38 31.94
N ARG A 404 29.78 -51.39 32.47
CA ARG A 404 28.32 -51.36 32.58
C ARG A 404 27.77 -50.18 31.80
N THR A 405 26.83 -50.46 30.90
CA THR A 405 26.23 -49.46 30.02
C THR A 405 24.70 -49.52 30.05
N ALA A 406 24.08 -48.35 29.93
CA ALA A 406 22.64 -48.13 29.82
C ALA A 406 22.38 -46.76 29.15
N SER A 407 21.12 -46.32 29.06
CA SER A 407 20.75 -44.98 28.62
C SER A 407 19.53 -44.48 29.39
N VAL A 408 19.50 -43.17 29.67
CA VAL A 408 18.27 -42.48 30.10
C VAL A 408 17.53 -42.03 28.85
N LEU A 409 16.26 -42.43 28.72
CA LEU A 409 15.38 -42.01 27.64
C LEU A 409 14.32 -41.05 28.20
N PHE A 410 14.13 -39.93 27.52
CA PHE A 410 13.11 -38.93 27.79
C PHE A 410 12.08 -39.00 26.67
N SER A 411 10.85 -39.42 26.98
CA SER A 411 9.74 -39.48 26.04
C SER A 411 8.78 -38.34 26.31
N ASP A 412 8.61 -37.47 25.33
CA ASP A 412 7.73 -36.29 25.36
C ASP A 412 6.99 -36.09 24.03
N ASP A 413 6.12 -35.08 23.99
CA ASP A 413 5.41 -34.61 22.79
C ASP A 413 6.22 -33.60 21.95
N GLY A 414 7.46 -33.34 22.33
CA GLY A 414 8.38 -32.46 21.60
C GLY A 414 9.09 -33.17 20.45
N GLY A 415 9.73 -32.35 19.62
CA GLY A 415 10.56 -32.84 18.52
C GLY A 415 11.72 -33.73 19.00
N ALA A 416 12.14 -34.67 18.15
CA ALA A 416 13.25 -35.58 18.44
C ALA A 416 13.06 -36.49 19.69
N SER A 417 11.82 -36.65 20.14
CA SER A 417 11.44 -37.62 21.17
C SER A 417 11.55 -39.07 20.64
N PRO A 418 12.10 -40.02 21.42
CA PRO A 418 12.70 -39.81 22.72
C PRO A 418 14.13 -39.27 22.63
N GLN A 419 14.52 -38.31 23.49
CA GLN A 419 15.92 -37.92 23.63
C GLN A 419 16.66 -38.92 24.54
N ALA A 420 17.92 -39.22 24.21
CA ALA A 420 18.72 -40.24 24.90
C ALA A 420 20.00 -39.67 25.49
N VAL A 421 20.34 -40.09 26.71
CA VAL A 421 21.62 -39.83 27.37
C VAL A 421 22.30 -41.14 27.71
N THR A 422 23.50 -41.36 27.18
CA THR A 422 24.23 -42.62 27.40
C THR A 422 24.86 -42.66 28.78
N LEU A 423 24.78 -43.82 29.45
CA LEU A 423 25.37 -44.06 30.76
C LEU A 423 26.49 -45.11 30.63
N SER A 424 27.64 -44.85 31.26
CA SER A 424 28.75 -45.81 31.34
C SER A 424 29.43 -45.77 32.69
N GLY A 425 29.82 -46.91 33.23
CA GLY A 425 30.63 -47.03 34.44
C GLY A 425 31.40 -48.35 34.47
N THR A 426 32.33 -48.49 35.43
CA THR A 426 33.09 -49.74 35.61
C THR A 426 32.88 -50.27 37.02
N GLY A 427 32.43 -51.52 37.14
CA GLY A 427 32.41 -52.26 38.41
C GLY A 427 33.80 -52.78 38.76
N LEU A 428 34.28 -52.46 39.97
CA LEU A 428 35.56 -52.94 40.52
C LEU A 428 35.35 -54.06 41.54
#